data_AF-A0A378JK03-F1
#
_entry.id   AF-A0A378JK03-F1
#
_cell.length_a   1.000
_cell.length_b   1.000
_cell.length_c   1.000
_cell.angle_alpha   90.00
_cell.angle_beta   90.00
_cell.angle_gamma   90.00
#
_symmetry.space_group_name_H-M   'P 1'
#
loop_
_entity.id
_entity.type
_entity.pdbx_description
1 polymer ?
#
loop_
_entity_poly.entity_id
_entity_poly.type
_entity_poly.pdbx_seq_one_letter_code
_entity_poly.pdbx_strand_id
1 'polypeptide(L)'
;MSNFETEYLHAFYKSFINVITPLEIEKALRNFQTIHNKNNPNRYSGMHTFNLTSWKPHDAAKFTAVLAETFARATEQFIDTQDAETIYNMTEKIRAEYIPKLVGELDPENPFLKLSQQLKKNIEKLPKKENASIFNEYSFFGGAVVLLGAAIIYNYSPRQ
;
A
#
# COMPACT_ATOMS: atom_id res chain seq x y z
N MET A 1 12.44 -9.49 -9.45
CA MET A 1 11.16 -9.50 -8.72
C MET A 1 10.15 -10.22 -9.58
N SER A 2 9.43 -11.21 -9.07
CA SER A 2 8.43 -11.95 -9.84
C SER A 2 7.16 -11.12 -10.04
N ASN A 3 6.28 -11.54 -10.97
CA ASN A 3 4.98 -10.90 -11.18
C ASN A 3 4.13 -10.98 -9.91
N PHE A 4 4.07 -12.15 -9.26
CA PHE A 4 3.35 -12.32 -8.00
C PHE A 4 3.91 -11.43 -6.89
N GLU A 5 5.24 -11.37 -6.72
CA GLU A 5 5.87 -10.52 -5.69
C GLU A 5 5.45 -9.04 -5.88
N THR A 6 5.43 -8.58 -7.14
CA THR A 6 5.07 -7.20 -7.48
C THR A 6 3.59 -6.93 -7.19
N GLU A 7 2.71 -7.85 -7.59
CA GLU A 7 1.27 -7.76 -7.35
C GLU A 7 0.93 -7.79 -5.85
N TYR A 8 1.58 -8.69 -5.09
CA TYR A 8 1.39 -8.79 -3.66
C TYR A 8 1.90 -7.54 -2.93
N LEU A 9 3.04 -6.96 -3.33
CA LEU A 9 3.48 -5.67 -2.78
C LEU A 9 2.52 -4.53 -3.10
N HIS A 10 1.98 -4.48 -4.32
CA HIS A 10 0.96 -3.50 -4.67
C HIS A 10 -0.29 -3.65 -3.80
N ALA A 11 -0.79 -4.87 -3.63
CA ALA A 11 -1.93 -5.16 -2.76
C ALA A 11 -1.64 -4.77 -1.30
N PHE A 12 -0.46 -5.13 -0.79
CA PHE A 12 -0.01 -4.78 0.55
C PHE A 12 -0.01 -3.26 0.76
N TYR A 13 0.69 -2.48 -0.08
CA TYR A 13 0.76 -1.03 0.12
C TYR A 13 -0.58 -0.32 -0.09
N LYS A 14 -1.41 -0.77 -1.04
CA LYS A 14 -2.78 -0.23 -1.20
C LYS A 14 -3.61 -0.48 0.05
N SER A 15 -3.59 -1.71 0.58
CA SER A 15 -4.25 -2.05 1.83
C SER A 15 -3.71 -1.21 2.99
N PHE A 16 -2.39 -1.01 3.07
CA PHE A 16 -1.77 -0.22 4.13
C PHE A 16 -2.28 1.23 4.11
N ILE A 17 -2.31 1.87 2.95
CA ILE A 17 -2.85 3.23 2.78
C ILE A 17 -4.31 3.31 3.24
N ASN A 18 -5.11 2.28 2.95
CA ASN A 18 -6.52 2.26 3.34
C ASN A 18 -6.71 2.07 4.84
N VAL A 19 -5.82 1.33 5.51
CA VAL A 19 -5.93 1.02 6.94
C VAL A 19 -5.38 2.14 7.84
N ILE A 20 -4.48 3.00 7.35
CA ILE A 20 -3.88 4.08 8.16
C ILE A 20 -4.78 5.31 8.36
N THR A 21 -6.08 5.22 8.06
CA THR A 21 -7.03 6.30 8.39
C THR A 21 -7.39 6.25 9.87
N PRO A 22 -7.76 7.37 10.52
CA PRO A 22 -8.06 7.37 11.96
C PRO A 22 -9.11 6.32 12.37
N LEU A 23 -10.16 6.16 11.56
CA LEU A 23 -11.23 5.18 11.81
C LEU A 23 -10.72 3.73 11.69
N GLU A 24 -9.96 3.44 10.65
CA GLU A 24 -9.47 2.08 10.38
C GLU A 24 -8.34 1.68 11.32
N ILE A 25 -7.49 2.60 11.77
CA ILE A 25 -6.47 2.34 12.81
C ILE A 25 -7.16 1.88 14.10
N GLU A 26 -8.19 2.61 14.55
CA GLU A 26 -8.90 2.26 15.77
C GLU A 26 -9.65 0.92 15.64
N LYS A 27 -10.18 0.62 14.45
CA LYS A 27 -10.80 -0.68 14.15
C LYS A 27 -9.76 -1.81 14.17
N ALA A 28 -8.62 -1.63 13.50
CA ALA A 28 -7.54 -2.60 13.48
C ALA A 28 -7.00 -2.85 14.89
N LEU A 29 -6.80 -1.79 15.70
CA LEU A 29 -6.35 -1.91 17.08
C LEU A 29 -7.33 -2.72 17.94
N ARG A 30 -8.64 -2.44 17.84
CA ARG A 30 -9.68 -3.21 18.56
C ARG A 30 -9.72 -4.67 18.13
N ASN A 31 -9.65 -4.95 16.83
CA ASN A 31 -9.63 -6.32 16.31
C ASN A 31 -8.40 -7.08 16.82
N PHE A 32 -7.23 -6.46 16.68
CA PHE A 32 -5.97 -7.01 17.14
C PHE A 32 -5.99 -7.30 18.64
N GLN A 33 -6.45 -6.34 19.45
CA GLN A 33 -6.64 -6.51 20.88
C GLN A 33 -7.64 -7.62 21.20
N THR A 34 -8.78 -7.72 20.52
CA THR A 34 -9.78 -8.77 20.78
C THR A 34 -9.21 -10.17 20.54
N ILE A 35 -8.38 -10.32 19.51
CA ILE A 35 -7.74 -11.60 19.15
C ILE A 35 -6.58 -11.92 20.11
N HIS A 36 -5.81 -10.91 20.55
CA HIS A 36 -4.56 -11.11 21.29
C HIS A 36 -4.63 -10.82 22.82
N ASN A 37 -5.68 -10.16 23.33
CA ASN A 37 -5.83 -9.78 24.75
C ASN A 37 -6.25 -10.91 25.68
N LYS A 38 -6.40 -12.15 25.23
CA LYS A 38 -6.80 -13.21 26.18
C LYS A 38 -5.75 -13.50 27.24
N ASN A 39 -4.45 -13.24 27.03
CA ASN A 39 -3.41 -13.64 28.01
C ASN A 39 -2.18 -12.74 28.16
N ASN A 40 -1.86 -11.77 27.27
CA ASN A 40 -0.67 -10.93 27.46
C ASN A 40 -0.60 -9.68 26.55
N PRO A 41 -0.98 -8.47 27.04
CA PRO A 41 -1.04 -7.26 26.22
C PRO A 41 0.33 -6.77 25.73
N ASN A 42 1.41 -7.04 26.47
CA ASN A 42 2.78 -6.60 26.11
C ASN A 42 3.49 -7.52 25.11
N ARG A 43 2.97 -8.74 24.86
CA ARG A 43 3.64 -9.72 23.97
C ARG A 43 3.54 -9.36 22.49
N TYR A 44 2.57 -8.52 22.12
CA TYR A 44 2.17 -8.30 20.74
C TYR A 44 2.32 -6.86 20.27
N SER A 45 3.06 -6.00 20.99
CA SER A 45 3.32 -4.63 20.55
C SER A 45 4.15 -4.54 19.26
N GLY A 46 4.68 -5.67 18.77
CA GLY A 46 5.55 -5.75 17.60
C GLY A 46 6.84 -4.93 17.74
N MET A 47 7.11 -4.37 18.92
CA MET A 47 8.20 -3.42 19.14
C MET A 47 9.56 -4.03 18.81
N HIS A 48 9.79 -5.27 19.21
CA HIS A 48 11.04 -5.96 18.90
C HIS A 48 11.04 -6.52 17.48
N THR A 49 9.91 -7.01 16.98
CA THR A 49 9.78 -7.62 15.65
C THR A 49 10.01 -6.60 14.53
N PHE A 50 9.52 -5.37 14.70
CA PHE A 50 9.60 -4.32 13.68
C PHE A 50 10.54 -3.18 14.07
N ASN A 51 11.38 -3.37 15.08
CA ASN A 51 12.34 -2.38 15.57
C ASN A 51 11.69 -1.03 15.95
N LEU A 52 10.54 -1.07 16.63
CA LEU A 52 9.78 0.09 17.10
C LEU A 52 10.15 0.47 18.55
N THR A 53 11.34 0.08 19.03
CA THR A 53 11.73 0.29 20.44
C THR A 53 11.87 1.75 20.82
N SER A 54 12.13 2.63 19.85
CA SER A 54 12.18 4.09 20.03
C SER A 54 10.80 4.77 19.95
N TRP A 55 9.76 4.04 19.57
CA TRP A 55 8.42 4.59 19.39
C TRP A 55 7.66 4.59 20.73
N LYS A 56 6.68 5.49 20.85
CA LYS A 56 5.73 5.43 21.96
C LYS A 56 4.98 4.09 21.92
N PRO A 57 4.82 3.38 23.06
CA PRO A 57 4.19 2.06 23.07
C PRO A 57 2.81 2.00 22.40
N HIS A 58 2.01 3.06 22.58
CA HIS A 58 0.70 3.18 21.97
C HIS A 58 0.76 3.27 20.43
N ASP A 59 1.71 4.03 19.89
CA ASP A 59 1.87 4.17 18.44
C ASP A 59 2.48 2.92 17.82
N ALA A 60 3.40 2.25 18.52
CA ALA A 60 3.91 0.94 18.12
C ALA A 60 2.81 -0.14 18.08
N ALA A 61 1.91 -0.15 19.07
CA ALA A 61 0.76 -1.04 19.09
C ALA A 61 -0.21 -0.76 17.94
N LYS A 62 -0.51 0.51 17.66
CA LYS A 62 -1.31 0.92 16.50
C LYS A 62 -0.68 0.46 15.20
N PHE A 63 0.62 0.70 15.03
CA PHE A 63 1.33 0.31 13.81
C PHE A 63 1.32 -1.21 13.61
N THR A 64 1.56 -1.98 14.67
CA THR A 64 1.50 -3.44 14.62
C THR A 64 0.11 -3.96 14.27
N ALA A 65 -0.94 -3.38 14.85
CA ALA A 65 -2.32 -3.74 14.51
C ALA A 65 -2.66 -3.42 13.05
N VAL A 66 -2.22 -2.26 12.55
CA VAL A 66 -2.38 -1.86 11.15
C VAL A 66 -1.65 -2.82 10.22
N LEU A 67 -0.43 -3.23 10.55
CA LEU A 67 0.32 -4.21 9.76
C LEU A 67 -0.39 -5.57 9.71
N ALA A 68 -0.90 -6.06 10.85
CA ALA A 68 -1.63 -7.31 10.91
C ALA A 68 -2.88 -7.29 10.00
N GLU A 69 -3.67 -6.23 10.10
CA GLU A 69 -4.85 -6.02 9.24
C GLU A 69 -4.46 -5.87 7.76
N THR A 70 -3.37 -5.16 7.48
CA THR A 70 -2.86 -4.98 6.11
C THR A 70 -2.46 -6.31 5.49
N PHE A 71 -1.75 -7.17 6.23
CA PHE A 71 -1.40 -8.51 5.77
C PHE A 71 -2.62 -9.39 5.57
N ALA A 72 -3.62 -9.34 6.46
CA ALA A 72 -4.87 -10.07 6.28
C ALA A 72 -5.55 -9.69 4.96
N ARG A 73 -5.78 -8.38 4.73
CA ARG A 73 -6.41 -7.88 3.49
C ARG A 73 -5.60 -8.14 2.23
N ALA A 74 -4.27 -8.15 2.32
CA ALA A 74 -3.41 -8.50 1.20
C ALA A 74 -3.50 -10.01 0.90
N THR A 75 -3.44 -10.85 1.93
CA THR A 75 -3.54 -12.32 1.82
C THR A 75 -4.87 -12.77 1.24
N GLU A 76 -5.97 -12.18 1.71
CA GLU A 76 -7.34 -12.48 1.22
C GLU A 76 -7.49 -12.33 -0.29
N GLN A 77 -6.72 -11.44 -0.93
CA GLN A 77 -6.77 -11.25 -2.39
C GLN A 77 -6.13 -12.41 -3.17
N PHE A 78 -5.30 -13.23 -2.53
CA PHE A 78 -4.52 -14.27 -3.20
C PHE A 78 -4.74 -15.68 -2.64
N ILE A 79 -5.47 -15.83 -1.55
CA ILE A 79 -5.67 -17.12 -0.87
C ILE A 79 -6.26 -18.22 -1.78
N ASP A 80 -7.08 -17.82 -2.76
CA ASP A 80 -7.69 -18.75 -3.72
C ASP A 80 -6.84 -18.99 -4.98
N THR A 81 -5.77 -18.20 -5.19
CA THR A 81 -4.99 -18.21 -6.44
C THR A 81 -3.53 -18.59 -6.25
N GLN A 82 -3.03 -18.56 -5.02
CA GLN A 82 -1.65 -18.88 -4.66
C GLN A 82 -1.66 -19.85 -3.49
N ASP A 83 -0.66 -20.73 -3.45
CA ASP A 83 -0.51 -21.63 -2.32
C ASP A 83 -0.09 -20.87 -1.05
N ALA A 84 -0.39 -21.46 0.11
CA ALA A 84 -0.14 -20.84 1.41
C ALA A 84 1.35 -20.60 1.67
N GLU A 85 2.24 -21.45 1.15
CA GLU A 85 3.69 -21.31 1.32
C GLU A 85 4.21 -20.08 0.55
N THR A 86 3.76 -19.88 -0.69
CA THR A 86 4.08 -18.71 -1.51
C THR A 86 3.64 -17.41 -0.85
N ILE A 87 2.41 -17.35 -0.31
CA ILE A 87 1.89 -16.19 0.43
C ILE A 87 2.70 -15.95 1.71
N TYR A 88 3.00 -17.02 2.45
CA TYR A 88 3.78 -16.95 3.68
C TYR A 88 5.20 -16.41 3.42
N ASN A 89 5.89 -16.95 2.44
CA ASN A 89 7.24 -16.53 2.06
C ASN A 89 7.26 -15.05 1.66
N MET A 90 6.25 -14.58 0.90
CA MET A 90 6.14 -13.17 0.55
C MET A 90 5.85 -12.29 1.77
N THR A 91 5.00 -12.75 2.68
CA THR A 91 4.70 -12.04 3.94
C THR A 91 5.94 -11.90 4.81
N GLU A 92 6.72 -12.96 4.98
CA GLU A 92 7.98 -12.93 5.73
C GLU A 92 9.02 -12.03 5.04
N LYS A 93 9.10 -12.06 3.71
CA LYS A 93 9.95 -11.13 2.95
C LYS A 93 9.58 -9.67 3.21
N ILE A 94 8.29 -9.34 3.24
CA ILE A 94 7.83 -7.98 3.59
C ILE A 94 8.27 -7.61 5.01
N ARG A 95 8.08 -8.52 5.97
CA ARG A 95 8.46 -8.29 7.37
C ARG A 95 9.96 -8.10 7.57
N ALA A 96 10.78 -8.87 6.87
CA ALA A 96 12.23 -8.85 7.02
C ALA A 96 12.90 -7.71 6.25
N GLU A 97 12.41 -7.37 5.04
CA GLU A 97 13.11 -6.46 4.15
C GLU A 97 12.43 -5.09 3.98
N TYR A 98 11.10 -5.06 3.90
CA TYR A 98 10.37 -3.85 3.50
C TYR A 98 9.90 -3.04 4.71
N ILE A 99 9.38 -3.71 5.75
CA ILE A 99 8.92 -3.02 6.97
C ILE A 99 10.07 -2.31 7.69
N PRO A 100 11.25 -2.92 7.91
CA PRO A 100 12.34 -2.23 8.60
C PRO A 100 12.84 -1.00 7.84
N LYS A 101 12.88 -1.06 6.50
CA LYS A 101 13.21 0.10 5.66
C LYS A 101 12.18 1.20 5.80
N LEU A 102 10.89 0.86 5.76
CA LEU A 102 9.81 1.83 5.96
C LEU A 102 9.90 2.48 7.34
N VAL A 103 10.03 1.67 8.40
CA VAL A 103 10.14 2.15 9.79
C VAL A 103 11.36 3.04 9.98
N GLY A 104 12.50 2.71 9.38
CA GLY A 104 13.74 3.49 9.46
C GLY A 104 13.64 4.89 8.83
N GLU A 105 12.66 5.13 7.96
CA GLU A 105 12.41 6.44 7.34
C GLU A 105 11.37 7.28 8.11
N LEU A 106 10.74 6.74 9.15
CA LEU A 106 9.67 7.41 9.92
C LEU A 106 10.23 8.11 11.16
N ASP A 107 9.56 9.21 11.54
CA ASP A 107 9.80 9.90 12.81
C ASP A 107 9.12 9.11 13.95
N PRO A 108 9.86 8.58 14.94
CA PRO A 108 9.29 7.84 16.07
C PRO A 108 8.30 8.64 16.91
N GLU A 109 8.39 9.98 16.91
CA GLU A 109 7.49 10.83 17.70
C GLU A 109 6.13 11.05 17.03
N ASN A 110 6.08 11.00 15.69
CA ASN A 110 4.89 11.22 14.88
C ASN A 110 4.87 10.30 13.63
N PRO A 111 4.86 8.97 13.82
CA PRO A 111 5.14 8.03 12.72
C PRO A 111 4.08 8.05 11.61
N PHE A 112 2.82 8.32 11.96
CA PHE A 112 1.72 8.32 10.98
C PHE A 112 1.67 9.58 10.11
N LEU A 113 2.34 10.67 10.48
CA LEU A 113 2.25 11.97 9.79
C LEU A 113 2.74 11.89 8.34
N LYS A 114 3.86 11.19 8.11
CA LYS A 114 4.49 11.04 6.79
C LYS A 114 4.28 9.65 6.18
N LEU A 115 3.73 8.70 6.94
CA LEU A 115 3.56 7.32 6.51
C LEU A 115 2.78 7.21 5.20
N SER A 116 1.64 7.91 5.06
CA SER A 116 0.84 7.88 3.82
C SER A 116 1.65 8.34 2.60
N GLN A 117 2.46 9.38 2.74
CA GLN A 117 3.29 9.90 1.64
C GLN A 117 4.40 8.93 1.27
N GLN A 118 5.04 8.30 2.25
CA GLN A 118 6.08 7.28 2.01
C GLN A 118 5.51 6.03 1.33
N LEU A 119 4.34 5.55 1.78
CA LEU A 119 3.67 4.42 1.16
C LEU A 119 3.33 4.71 -0.31
N LYS A 120 2.84 5.91 -0.63
CA LYS A 120 2.58 6.33 -2.02
C LYS A 120 3.86 6.34 -2.86
N LYS A 121 4.95 6.90 -2.35
CA LYS A 121 6.26 6.87 -3.02
C LYS A 121 6.74 5.43 -3.26
N ASN A 122 6.53 4.53 -2.31
CA ASN A 122 6.93 3.14 -2.45
C ASN A 122 6.10 2.41 -3.51
N ILE A 123 4.79 2.70 -3.61
CA ILE A 123 3.94 2.21 -4.71
C ILE A 123 4.43 2.72 -6.07
N GLU A 124 4.78 4.00 -6.18
CA GLU A 124 5.23 4.62 -7.43
C GLU A 124 6.57 4.05 -7.93
N LYS A 125 7.41 3.57 -7.02
CA LYS A 125 8.69 2.90 -7.34
C LYS A 125 8.51 1.45 -7.79
N LEU A 126 7.35 0.84 -7.55
CA LEU A 126 7.10 -0.52 -8.03
C LEU A 126 6.93 -0.51 -9.55
N PRO A 127 7.44 -1.54 -10.25
CA PRO A 127 7.23 -1.66 -11.68
C PRO A 127 5.73 -1.71 -11.96
N LYS A 128 5.25 -0.73 -12.74
CA LYS A 128 3.87 -0.76 -13.24
C LYS A 128 3.74 -1.99 -14.12
N LYS A 129 2.65 -2.74 -13.96
CA LYS A 129 2.29 -3.81 -14.88
C LYS A 129 2.18 -3.17 -16.27
N GLU A 130 3.16 -3.41 -17.13
CA GLU A 130 2.98 -3.18 -18.56
C GLU A 130 1.90 -4.18 -18.98
N ASN A 131 0.65 -3.71 -18.97
CA ASN A 131 -0.38 -4.37 -19.76
C ASN A 131 0.07 -4.24 -21.20
N ALA A 132 0.72 -5.28 -21.72
CA ALA A 132 0.94 -5.42 -23.14
C ALA A 132 -0.43 -5.32 -23.83
N SER A 133 -0.52 -4.40 -24.82
CA SER A 133 -1.64 -4.24 -25.75
C SER A 133 -2.94 -3.70 -25.13
N ILE A 134 -3.60 -2.61 -25.56
CA ILE A 134 -3.60 -1.80 -26.79
C ILE A 134 -4.16 -0.43 -26.32
N PHE A 135 -3.71 0.70 -26.86
CA PHE A 135 -4.08 2.09 -26.48
C PHE A 135 -3.36 2.68 -25.26
N ASN A 136 -2.04 2.84 -25.36
CA ASN A 136 -1.31 3.76 -24.50
C ASN A 136 -1.07 5.06 -25.28
N GLU A 137 -2.06 5.95 -25.29
CA GLU A 137 -1.83 7.35 -25.68
C GLU A 137 -1.00 7.98 -24.57
N TYR A 138 0.27 8.22 -24.88
CA TYR A 138 1.20 9.04 -24.14
C TYR A 138 0.63 10.45 -23.94
N SER A 139 -0.21 10.64 -22.93
CA SER A 139 -0.50 11.96 -22.34
C SER A 139 0.41 12.13 -21.12
N PHE A 140 1.68 12.28 -21.45
CA PHE A 140 2.76 12.65 -20.55
C PHE A 140 2.53 14.12 -20.15
N PHE A 141 2.01 14.36 -18.95
CA PHE A 141 1.92 15.71 -18.38
C PHE A 141 3.33 16.24 -18.10
N GLY A 142 3.80 17.13 -18.95
CA GLY A 142 5.03 17.88 -18.74
C GLY A 142 5.36 18.82 -19.91
N GLY A 143 4.84 20.05 -19.87
CA GLY A 143 5.38 21.18 -20.64
C GLY A 143 4.58 21.59 -21.88
N ALA A 144 4.27 22.88 -21.96
CA ALA A 144 3.50 23.52 -23.00
C ALA A 144 4.06 23.33 -24.42
N VAL A 145 3.19 22.95 -25.37
CA VAL A 145 3.26 23.41 -26.77
C VAL A 145 1.85 23.76 -27.23
N VAL A 146 1.75 24.95 -27.78
CA VAL A 146 0.58 25.62 -28.34
C VAL A 146 0.50 25.32 -29.85
N LEU A 147 -0.73 25.32 -30.40
CA LEU A 147 -1.13 25.47 -31.83
C LEU A 147 -1.00 24.19 -32.72
N LEU A 148 -1.96 23.76 -33.57
CA LEU A 148 -2.98 24.42 -34.40
C LEU A 148 -4.17 23.50 -34.78
N GLY A 149 -5.38 24.06 -34.77
CA GLY A 149 -6.34 24.04 -35.88
C GLY A 149 -6.93 22.73 -36.40
N ALA A 150 -8.20 22.48 -36.07
CA ALA A 150 -9.24 22.12 -37.05
C ALA A 150 -10.62 22.45 -36.49
N ALA A 151 -11.10 23.67 -36.77
CA ALA A 151 -12.53 23.94 -36.70
C ALA A 151 -13.21 23.14 -37.82
N ILE A 152 -14.04 22.17 -37.47
CA ILE A 152 -14.92 21.51 -38.43
C ILE A 152 -16.00 22.54 -38.80
N ILE A 153 -15.85 23.17 -39.97
CA ILE A 153 -16.92 23.93 -40.60
C ILE A 153 -17.96 22.92 -41.07
N TYR A 154 -19.09 22.87 -40.38
CA TYR A 154 -20.31 22.22 -40.83
C TYR A 154 -20.81 22.99 -42.07
N ASN A 155 -20.55 22.49 -43.27
CA ASN A 155 -21.17 23.04 -44.47
C ASN A 155 -22.42 22.24 -44.81
N TYR A 156 -23.55 22.81 -44.42
CA TYR A 156 -24.89 22.42 -44.82
C TYR A 156 -25.03 22.72 -46.33
N SER A 157 -25.38 21.72 -47.14
CA SER A 157 -25.96 21.99 -48.45
C SER A 157 -27.05 20.97 -48.73
N PRO A 158 -28.33 21.39 -48.80
CA PRO A 158 -29.44 20.51 -49.08
C PRO A 158 -29.45 20.14 -50.56
N ARG A 159 -29.88 18.91 -50.83
CA ARG A 159 -30.13 18.42 -52.19
C ARG A 159 -31.40 19.08 -52.75
N GLN A 160 -31.32 19.37 -54.06
CA GLN A 160 -32.37 19.70 -55.04
C GLN A 160 -32.70 21.18 -55.24
#